data_AF-A0A2E6KT96-F1
#
_entry.id   AF-A0A2E6KT96-F1
#
_cell.length_a   1.000
_cell.length_b   1.000
_cell.length_c   1.000
_cell.angle_alpha   90.00
_cell.angle_beta   90.00
_cell.angle_gamma   90.00
#
_symmetry.space_group_name_H-M   'P 1'
#
loop_
_entity.id
_entity.type
_entity.pdbx_description
1 polymer ?
#
loop_
_entity_poly.entity_id
_entity_poly.type
_entity_poly.pdbx_seq_one_letter_code
_entity_poly.pdbx_strand_id
1 'polypeptide(L)'
;MKSKFITIVFLFALVNSFVAHSKDVHLDPINLINEMSDASINLNYDGVFMYRHGSKLDTMRIIHKNDDGYISERLISLSGNSREVVRKNNEIKYFFPDKKVVLVEKNQLTQLVPSHIPEEIEKISNFYTFEIAGDNRIAGLDTWIVNINPMDKYRYGYQLWIDKESKLLLRSILRNYRGVILEDVMFLQMKTMPEIKDNILKTSILSADFKWIYNDKDNTAKQTKLKKKWTTSWVPMGFLMSKFSKHPLLSSAIPVEHYIYTDGLATISIFVEKINNENKRKVLPKTSSFGGINTYTKQTDGYQITAVGEVPKTTVKLIVNSVKAKH
;
A
#
# COMPACT_ATOMS: atom_id res chain seq x y z
N MET A 1 -60.28 34.22 31.21
CA MET A 1 -61.01 33.93 29.95
C MET A 1 -60.03 33.34 28.94
N LYS A 2 -60.21 32.04 28.64
CA LYS A 2 -59.69 31.25 27.51
C LYS A 2 -58.17 31.01 27.37
N SER A 3 -57.74 29.96 28.09
CA SER A 3 -56.73 28.97 27.67
C SER A 3 -57.04 28.40 26.28
N LYS A 4 -56.00 28.16 25.45
CA LYS A 4 -56.07 27.25 24.31
C LYS A 4 -54.86 26.32 24.32
N PHE A 5 -55.14 25.11 24.80
CA PHE A 5 -54.43 23.86 24.56
C PHE A 5 -54.02 23.70 23.10
N ILE A 6 -52.75 23.35 22.86
CA ILE A 6 -52.31 22.72 21.62
C ILE A 6 -52.43 21.21 21.83
N THR A 7 -53.49 20.64 21.24
CA THR A 7 -53.76 19.21 21.26
C THR A 7 -52.85 18.50 20.27
N ILE A 8 -52.08 17.56 20.81
CA ILE A 8 -51.31 16.53 20.13
C ILE A 8 -52.27 15.62 19.35
N VAL A 9 -52.07 15.48 18.04
CA VAL A 9 -52.70 14.42 17.23
C VAL A 9 -51.61 13.40 16.90
N PHE A 10 -51.51 12.35 17.71
CA PHE A 10 -50.77 11.14 17.37
C PHE A 10 -51.67 10.28 16.46
N LEU A 11 -51.39 10.28 15.17
CA LEU A 11 -52.03 9.38 14.22
C LEU A 11 -51.34 8.01 14.32
N PHE A 12 -51.99 7.06 14.98
CA PHE A 12 -51.63 5.65 15.00
C PHE A 12 -51.88 5.06 13.60
N ALA A 13 -50.83 4.94 12.78
CA ALA A 13 -50.89 4.16 11.55
C ALA A 13 -50.65 2.68 11.88
N LEU A 14 -51.70 1.89 11.68
CA LEU A 14 -51.71 0.44 11.85
C LEU A 14 -50.75 -0.25 10.88
N VAL A 15 -50.00 -1.16 11.50
CA VAL A 15 -49.04 -2.12 10.99
C VAL A 15 -49.56 -2.88 9.76
N ASN A 16 -48.87 -2.74 8.63
CA ASN A 16 -48.75 -3.80 7.63
C ASN A 16 -47.29 -4.24 7.61
N SER A 17 -46.94 -5.16 8.50
CA SER A 17 -45.67 -5.88 8.43
C SER A 17 -45.72 -6.83 7.24
N PHE A 18 -45.41 -6.33 6.05
CA PHE A 18 -44.79 -7.18 5.05
C PHE A 18 -43.43 -7.57 5.61
N VAL A 19 -43.35 -8.78 6.16
CA VAL A 19 -42.06 -9.46 6.32
C VAL A 19 -41.60 -9.77 4.90
N ALA A 20 -40.95 -8.79 4.29
CA ALA A 20 -40.08 -9.05 3.15
C ALA A 20 -39.00 -10.01 3.67
N HIS A 21 -39.09 -11.26 3.25
CA HIS A 21 -37.97 -12.18 3.33
C HIS A 21 -36.89 -11.57 2.43
N SER A 22 -36.04 -10.73 3.03
CA SER A 22 -34.74 -10.40 2.47
C SER A 22 -34.11 -11.74 2.13
N LYS A 23 -34.00 -12.07 0.84
CA LYS A 23 -32.96 -13.01 0.42
C LYS A 23 -31.69 -12.42 1.00
N ASP A 24 -31.15 -13.04 2.04
CA ASP A 24 -29.81 -12.73 2.52
C ASP A 24 -28.88 -12.99 1.34
N VAL A 25 -28.65 -11.94 0.54
CA VAL A 25 -27.57 -11.89 -0.42
C VAL A 25 -26.34 -11.92 0.45
N HIS A 26 -25.82 -13.13 0.67
CA HIS A 26 -24.60 -13.31 1.43
C HIS A 26 -23.52 -12.54 0.67
N LEU A 27 -23.14 -11.38 1.19
CA LEU A 27 -22.06 -10.60 0.59
C LEU A 27 -20.81 -11.47 0.56
N ASP A 28 -20.22 -11.59 -0.63
CA ASP A 28 -18.94 -12.28 -0.79
C ASP A 28 -17.81 -11.26 -0.56
N PRO A 29 -16.99 -11.42 0.51
CA PRO A 29 -15.93 -10.49 0.82
C PRO A 29 -14.85 -10.43 -0.27
N ILE A 30 -14.60 -11.52 -0.99
CA ILE A 30 -13.61 -11.55 -2.09
C ILE A 30 -14.11 -10.70 -3.25
N ASN A 31 -15.36 -10.90 -3.68
CA ASN A 31 -15.96 -10.07 -4.75
C ASN A 31 -15.97 -8.59 -4.38
N LEU A 32 -16.28 -8.26 -3.12
CA LEU A 32 -16.27 -6.87 -2.66
C LEU A 32 -14.87 -6.24 -2.70
N ILE A 33 -13.83 -7.02 -2.39
CA ILE A 33 -12.43 -6.58 -2.50
C ILE A 33 -12.04 -6.37 -3.97
N ASN A 34 -12.48 -7.24 -4.88
CA ASN A 34 -12.24 -7.09 -6.31
C ASN A 34 -12.93 -5.84 -6.87
N GLU A 35 -14.22 -5.64 -6.56
CA GLU A 35 -14.97 -4.43 -6.93
C GLU A 35 -14.27 -3.16 -6.41
N MET A 36 -13.72 -3.21 -5.20
CA MET A 36 -12.96 -2.10 -4.62
C MET A 36 -11.65 -1.83 -5.36
N SER A 37 -10.92 -2.89 -5.75
CA SER A 37 -9.71 -2.76 -6.56
C SER A 37 -10.04 -2.11 -7.91
N ASP A 38 -11.09 -2.60 -8.58
CA ASP A 38 -11.56 -2.07 -9.86
C ASP A 38 -11.99 -0.61 -9.75
N ALA A 39 -12.77 -0.26 -8.72
CA ALA A 39 -13.19 1.12 -8.49
C ALA A 39 -12.01 2.08 -8.28
N SER A 40 -10.98 1.62 -7.56
CA SER A 40 -9.78 2.43 -7.27
C SER A 40 -8.94 2.72 -8.51
N ILE A 41 -9.07 1.88 -9.56
CA ILE A 41 -8.38 2.02 -10.85
C ILE A 41 -9.24 2.79 -11.86
N ASN A 42 -10.56 2.55 -11.89
CA ASN A 42 -11.42 3.00 -12.97
C ASN A 42 -12.16 4.31 -12.68
N LEU A 43 -12.41 4.65 -11.42
CA LEU A 43 -13.15 5.85 -11.07
C LEU A 43 -12.25 7.09 -11.03
N ASN A 44 -12.81 8.20 -11.50
CA ASN A 44 -12.26 9.53 -11.30
C ASN A 44 -12.65 10.04 -9.90
N TYR A 45 -11.68 10.41 -9.07
CA TYR A 45 -11.96 10.89 -7.71
C TYR A 45 -10.95 11.91 -7.18
N ASP A 46 -11.40 12.69 -6.21
CA ASP A 46 -10.63 13.66 -5.45
C ASP A 46 -10.92 13.47 -3.96
N GLY A 47 -9.88 13.16 -3.19
CA GLY A 47 -10.03 12.80 -1.78
C GLY A 47 -8.92 13.37 -0.92
N VAL A 48 -9.28 13.69 0.31
CA VAL A 48 -8.33 14.07 1.37
C VAL A 48 -8.32 12.95 2.39
N PHE A 49 -7.15 12.48 2.79
CA PHE A 49 -6.99 11.40 3.75
C PHE A 49 -5.90 11.71 4.77
N MET A 50 -6.00 11.06 5.93
CA MET A 50 -4.90 10.96 6.89
C MET A 50 -4.17 9.64 6.71
N TYR A 51 -2.87 9.66 6.94
CA TYR A 51 -2.03 8.48 7.09
C TYR A 51 -1.35 8.53 8.46
N ARG A 52 -1.68 7.57 9.32
CA ARG A 52 -1.09 7.44 10.64
C ARG A 52 -0.22 6.19 10.69
N HIS A 53 1.03 6.38 11.13
CA HIS A 53 1.96 5.29 11.40
C HIS A 53 2.75 5.58 12.68
N GLY A 54 2.66 4.69 13.66
CA GLY A 54 3.17 4.96 15.01
C GLY A 54 2.55 6.24 15.61
N SER A 55 3.39 7.21 16.03
CA SER A 55 2.95 8.50 16.58
C SER A 55 2.85 9.61 15.53
N LYS A 56 3.15 9.34 14.26
CA LYS A 56 3.10 10.31 13.18
C LYS A 56 1.74 10.25 12.48
N LEU A 57 1.23 11.42 12.13
CA LEU A 57 0.03 11.60 11.35
C LEU A 57 0.33 12.63 10.27
N ASP A 58 0.16 12.22 9.02
CA ASP A 58 0.26 13.06 7.85
C ASP A 58 -1.11 13.19 7.20
N THR A 59 -1.41 14.36 6.63
CA THR A 59 -2.61 14.59 5.83
C THR A 59 -2.23 14.83 4.39
N MET A 60 -2.93 14.20 3.46
CA MET A 60 -2.64 14.25 2.03
C MET A 60 -3.93 14.42 1.22
N ARG A 61 -3.82 14.95 0.02
CA ARG A 61 -4.88 14.96 -0.99
C ARG A 61 -4.43 14.14 -2.18
N ILE A 62 -5.29 13.26 -2.67
CA ILE A 62 -5.11 12.55 -3.94
C ILE A 62 -6.19 12.95 -4.93
N ILE A 63 -5.75 13.23 -6.16
CA ILE A 63 -6.61 13.40 -7.33
C ILE A 63 -6.23 12.28 -8.28
N HIS A 64 -7.18 11.42 -8.62
CA HIS A 64 -7.00 10.29 -9.52
C HIS A 64 -7.92 10.45 -10.73
N LYS A 65 -7.34 10.42 -11.93
CA LYS A 65 -8.07 10.42 -13.20
C LYS A 65 -7.69 9.17 -14.00
N ASN A 66 -8.70 8.47 -14.50
CA ASN A 66 -8.56 7.46 -15.53
C ASN A 66 -9.33 7.91 -16.78
N ASP A 67 -8.63 7.96 -17.91
CA ASP A 67 -9.15 8.34 -19.22
C ASP A 67 -8.86 7.20 -20.20
N ASP A 68 -9.82 6.29 -20.38
CA ASP A 68 -9.69 5.08 -21.21
C ASP A 68 -8.41 4.25 -20.93
N GLY A 69 -8.10 4.03 -19.65
CA GLY A 69 -6.92 3.31 -19.18
C GLY A 69 -5.68 4.19 -19.01
N TYR A 70 -5.73 5.47 -19.42
CA TYR A 70 -4.66 6.42 -19.18
C TYR A 70 -4.78 7.05 -17.78
N ILE A 71 -4.05 6.47 -16.82
CA ILE A 71 -4.07 6.93 -15.43
C ILE A 71 -3.22 8.19 -15.26
N SER A 72 -3.77 9.23 -14.65
CA SER A 72 -3.06 10.42 -14.19
C SER A 72 -3.41 10.71 -12.74
N GLU A 73 -2.40 10.87 -11.90
CA GLU A 73 -2.60 11.07 -10.46
C GLU A 73 -1.77 12.24 -9.95
N ARG A 74 -2.28 12.92 -8.93
CA ARG A 74 -1.56 13.92 -8.17
C ARG A 74 -1.79 13.70 -6.68
N LEU A 75 -0.72 13.42 -5.94
CA LEU A 75 -0.71 13.30 -4.49
C LEU A 75 0.00 14.52 -3.89
N ILE A 76 -0.63 15.18 -2.92
CA ILE A 76 -0.16 16.43 -2.34
C ILE A 76 -0.09 16.28 -0.81
N SER A 77 1.05 16.59 -0.21
CA SER A 77 1.16 16.71 1.25
C SER A 77 0.44 17.98 1.71
N LEU A 78 -0.52 17.84 2.62
CA LEU A 78 -1.25 18.95 3.25
C LEU A 78 -0.67 19.32 4.62
N SER A 79 0.18 18.46 5.19
CA SER A 79 0.92 18.69 6.42
C SER A 79 2.42 18.58 6.19
N GLY A 80 3.22 19.26 7.01
CA GLY A 80 4.68 19.20 6.95
C GLY A 80 5.24 19.84 5.67
N ASN A 81 6.22 19.18 5.05
CA ASN A 81 6.86 19.69 3.83
C ASN A 81 5.89 19.56 2.64
N SER A 82 5.77 20.60 1.83
CA SER A 82 4.89 20.68 0.64
C SER A 82 5.33 19.78 -0.51
N ARG A 83 5.47 18.48 -0.27
CA ARG A 83 5.84 17.48 -1.28
C ARG A 83 4.65 17.20 -2.18
N GLU A 84 4.94 16.96 -3.45
CA GLU A 84 3.95 16.48 -4.41
C GLU A 84 4.50 15.27 -5.18
N VAL A 85 3.61 14.35 -5.53
CA VAL A 85 3.88 13.27 -6.46
C VAL A 85 2.91 13.39 -7.62
N VAL A 86 3.43 13.42 -8.84
CA VAL A 86 2.61 13.48 -10.06
C VAL A 86 2.90 12.23 -10.89
N ARG A 87 1.86 11.46 -11.18
CA ARG A 87 1.91 10.30 -12.07
C ARG A 87 1.22 10.62 -13.39
N LYS A 88 1.86 10.20 -14.48
CA LYS A 88 1.25 10.10 -15.80
C LYS A 88 1.58 8.72 -16.37
N ASN A 89 0.59 7.84 -16.30
CA ASN A 89 0.69 6.43 -16.65
C ASN A 89 1.88 5.75 -15.96
N ASN A 90 2.93 5.40 -16.70
CA ASN A 90 4.10 4.69 -16.18
C ASN A 90 5.24 5.60 -15.70
N GLU A 91 5.07 6.93 -15.77
CA GLU A 91 6.03 7.91 -15.28
C GLU A 91 5.54 8.55 -13.99
N ILE A 92 6.37 8.54 -12.95
CA ILE A 92 6.11 9.18 -11.66
C ILE A 92 7.19 10.23 -11.39
N LYS A 93 6.77 11.43 -10.98
CA LYS A 93 7.63 12.54 -10.58
C LYS A 93 7.40 12.87 -9.11
N TYR A 94 8.45 12.76 -8.32
CA TYR A 94 8.45 13.14 -6.90
C TYR A 94 9.12 14.50 -6.76
N PHE A 95 8.39 15.46 -6.22
CA PHE A 95 8.88 16.81 -5.99
C PHE A 95 9.22 16.98 -4.50
N PHE A 96 10.48 17.34 -4.22
CA PHE A 96 10.99 17.61 -2.88
C PHE A 96 11.45 19.08 -2.78
N PRO A 97 10.55 20.03 -2.50
CA PRO A 97 10.90 21.45 -2.44
C PRO A 97 11.95 21.80 -1.39
N ASP A 98 11.90 21.13 -0.23
CA ASP A 98 12.87 21.27 0.86
C ASP A 98 14.30 20.95 0.44
N LYS A 99 14.46 20.10 -0.58
CA LYS A 99 15.76 19.69 -1.12
C LYS A 99 16.06 20.29 -2.50
N LYS A 100 15.11 21.03 -3.08
CA LYS A 100 15.16 21.49 -4.49
C LYS A 100 15.50 20.36 -5.47
N VAL A 101 14.85 19.19 -5.31
CA VAL A 101 15.07 18.01 -6.15
C VAL A 101 13.76 17.52 -6.74
N VAL A 102 13.82 17.12 -8.01
CA VAL A 102 12.78 16.31 -8.67
C VAL A 102 13.37 14.94 -9.01
N LEU A 103 12.75 13.88 -8.51
CA LEU A 103 13.08 12.51 -8.89
C LEU A 103 12.05 12.02 -9.91
N VAL A 104 12.52 11.50 -11.03
CA VAL A 104 11.67 10.94 -12.09
C VAL A 104 11.93 9.45 -12.17
N GLU A 105 10.87 8.65 -12.08
CA GLU A 105 10.92 7.20 -12.22
C GLU A 105 9.98 6.75 -13.33
N LYS A 106 10.48 5.88 -14.23
CA LYS A 106 9.67 5.27 -15.30
C LYS A 106 9.42 3.78 -15.04
N ASN A 107 8.40 3.24 -15.71
CA ASN A 107 7.98 1.84 -15.64
C ASN A 107 7.57 1.43 -14.21
N GLN A 108 6.95 2.35 -13.47
CA GLN A 108 6.35 2.10 -12.16
C GLN A 108 4.85 1.81 -12.34
N LEU A 109 4.41 0.63 -11.91
CA LEU A 109 2.99 0.22 -11.87
C LEU A 109 2.42 0.32 -10.45
N THR A 110 2.98 1.17 -9.60
CA THR A 110 2.61 1.28 -8.18
C THR A 110 1.46 2.25 -7.97
N GLN A 111 0.50 1.91 -7.10
CA GLN A 111 -0.52 2.85 -6.63
C GLN A 111 0.12 3.88 -5.68
N LEU A 112 -0.36 5.12 -5.71
CA LEU A 112 0.16 6.20 -4.85
C LEU A 112 -0.39 6.15 -3.41
N VAL A 113 -1.49 5.43 -3.18
CA VAL A 113 -2.06 5.20 -1.84
C VAL A 113 -1.51 3.87 -1.31
N PRO A 114 -1.06 3.79 -0.05
CA PRO A 114 -0.33 2.62 0.48
C PRO A 114 -1.18 1.35 0.70
N SER A 115 -2.42 1.32 0.23
CA SER A 115 -3.36 0.20 0.40
C SER A 115 -3.50 -0.63 -0.87
N HIS A 116 -2.38 -1.04 -1.45
CA HIS A 116 -2.39 -1.89 -2.65
C HIS A 116 -2.90 -3.30 -2.31
N ILE A 117 -3.99 -3.70 -2.97
CA ILE A 117 -4.53 -5.05 -2.90
C ILE A 117 -4.22 -5.76 -4.23
N PRO A 118 -3.78 -7.04 -4.21
CA PRO A 118 -3.52 -7.79 -5.44
C PRO A 118 -4.75 -7.89 -6.34
N GLU A 119 -4.51 -7.89 -7.67
CA GLU A 119 -5.54 -8.04 -8.71
C GLU A 119 -6.30 -9.37 -8.66
N GLU A 120 -5.72 -10.41 -8.05
CA GLU A 120 -6.34 -11.74 -7.92
C GLU A 120 -6.31 -12.18 -6.46
N ILE A 121 -7.22 -11.62 -5.66
CA ILE A 121 -7.27 -11.85 -4.21
C ILE A 121 -7.58 -13.32 -3.87
N GLU A 122 -8.21 -14.06 -4.78
CA GLU A 122 -8.53 -15.48 -4.63
C GLU A 122 -7.26 -16.34 -4.52
N LYS A 123 -6.16 -15.92 -5.15
CA LYS A 123 -4.89 -16.66 -5.13
C LYS A 123 -4.29 -16.74 -3.73
N ILE A 124 -4.65 -15.83 -2.83
CA ILE A 124 -4.11 -15.79 -1.48
C ILE A 124 -5.01 -16.49 -0.44
N SER A 125 -6.17 -17.01 -0.84
CA SER A 125 -7.16 -17.68 0.03
C SER A 125 -6.61 -18.91 0.78
N ASN A 126 -5.51 -19.50 0.31
CA ASN A 126 -4.82 -20.58 1.03
C ASN A 126 -4.06 -20.10 2.28
N PHE A 127 -3.89 -18.78 2.45
CA PHE A 127 -3.08 -18.20 3.51
C PHE A 127 -3.76 -17.05 4.26
N TYR A 128 -4.92 -16.61 3.78
CA TYR A 128 -5.74 -15.57 4.39
C TYR A 128 -7.20 -15.99 4.40
N THR A 129 -7.91 -15.62 5.45
CA THR A 129 -9.37 -15.71 5.52
C THR A 129 -9.97 -14.33 5.28
N PHE A 130 -11.10 -14.30 4.58
CA PHE A 130 -11.84 -13.10 4.26
C PHE A 130 -13.20 -13.14 4.97
N GLU A 131 -13.57 -12.05 5.63
CA GLU A 131 -14.84 -11.97 6.34
C GLU A 131 -15.46 -10.57 6.21
N ILE A 132 -16.79 -10.53 6.05
CA ILE A 132 -17.57 -9.31 6.25
C ILE A 132 -17.70 -9.11 7.76
N ALA A 133 -17.09 -8.04 8.28
CA ALA A 133 -17.07 -7.73 9.71
C ALA A 133 -18.20 -6.80 10.15
N GLY A 134 -19.02 -6.33 9.21
CA GLY A 134 -20.18 -5.46 9.45
C GLY A 134 -20.19 -4.25 8.53
N ASP A 135 -20.81 -3.18 8.99
CA ASP A 135 -20.87 -1.90 8.29
C ASP A 135 -20.55 -0.72 9.21
N ASN A 136 -20.16 0.40 8.60
CA ASN A 136 -19.80 1.63 9.31
C ASN A 136 -19.99 2.84 8.40
N ARG A 137 -19.63 4.03 8.89
CA ARG A 137 -19.62 5.27 8.12
C ARG A 137 -18.25 5.93 8.16
N ILE A 138 -17.67 6.23 7.00
CA ILE A 138 -16.36 6.91 6.86
C ILE A 138 -16.53 8.10 5.91
N ALA A 139 -15.96 9.26 6.27
CA ALA A 139 -16.09 10.50 5.48
C ALA A 139 -17.54 10.89 5.14
N GLY A 140 -18.51 10.45 5.94
CA GLY A 140 -19.93 10.68 5.71
C GLY A 140 -20.62 9.66 4.81
N LEU A 141 -19.90 8.70 4.25
CA LEU A 141 -20.36 7.65 3.34
C LEU A 141 -20.54 6.31 4.06
N ASP A 142 -21.56 5.53 3.68
CA ASP A 142 -21.83 4.22 4.26
C ASP A 142 -20.90 3.16 3.66
N THR A 143 -20.33 2.31 4.51
CA THR A 143 -19.27 1.36 4.13
C THR A 143 -19.57 -0.04 4.62
N TRP A 144 -19.12 -1.04 3.87
CA TRP A 144 -18.91 -2.40 4.38
C TRP A 144 -17.53 -2.50 5.01
N ILE A 145 -17.41 -3.27 6.09
CA ILE A 145 -16.13 -3.60 6.71
C ILE A 145 -15.73 -5.02 6.28
N VAL A 146 -14.53 -5.15 5.72
CA VAL A 146 -13.96 -6.46 5.31
C VAL A 146 -12.65 -6.68 6.05
N ASN A 147 -12.49 -7.83 6.69
CA ASN A 147 -11.19 -8.23 7.25
C ASN A 147 -10.49 -9.22 6.32
N ILE A 148 -9.18 -9.04 6.17
CA ILE A 148 -8.25 -9.96 5.55
C ILE A 148 -7.32 -10.45 6.67
N ASN A 149 -7.57 -11.63 7.20
CA ASN A 149 -6.84 -12.17 8.35
C ASN A 149 -5.81 -13.21 7.89
N PRO A 150 -4.52 -13.08 8.23
CA PRO A 150 -3.52 -14.10 7.91
C PRO A 150 -3.77 -15.36 8.76
N MET A 151 -3.57 -16.52 8.15
CA MET A 151 -3.65 -17.82 8.83
C MET A 151 -2.37 -18.17 9.62
N ASP A 152 -1.35 -17.32 9.55
CA ASP A 152 -0.09 -17.46 10.29
C ASP A 152 0.36 -16.15 10.94
N LYS A 153 1.46 -16.22 11.70
CA LYS A 153 2.05 -15.07 12.41
C LYS A 153 3.15 -14.35 11.64
N TYR A 154 3.38 -14.71 10.38
CA TYR A 154 4.49 -14.23 9.56
C TYR A 154 4.09 -13.08 8.63
N ARG A 155 2.83 -12.65 8.72
CA ARG A 155 2.20 -11.61 7.91
C ARG A 155 1.33 -10.70 8.76
N TYR A 156 0.86 -9.63 8.13
CA TYR A 156 -0.13 -8.73 8.71
C TYR A 156 -1.50 -8.99 8.10
N GLY A 157 -2.53 -8.57 8.82
CA GLY A 157 -3.90 -8.52 8.32
C GLY A 157 -4.33 -7.09 8.00
N TYR A 158 -5.38 -6.98 7.21
CA TYR A 158 -6.01 -5.72 6.88
C TYR A 158 -7.45 -5.70 7.38
N GLN A 159 -7.91 -4.51 7.74
CA GLN A 159 -9.33 -4.20 7.85
C GLN A 159 -9.64 -3.05 6.89
N LEU A 160 -10.60 -3.26 6.00
CA LEU A 160 -10.93 -2.39 4.89
C LEU A 160 -12.35 -1.87 5.06
N TRP A 161 -12.56 -0.58 4.81
CA TRP A 161 -13.87 0.05 4.75
C TRP A 161 -14.16 0.45 3.32
N ILE A 162 -15.09 -0.26 2.69
CA ILE A 162 -15.40 -0.16 1.26
C ILE A 162 -16.73 0.55 1.12
N ASP A 163 -16.75 1.67 0.40
CA ASP A 163 -17.97 2.44 0.14
C ASP A 163 -19.06 1.57 -0.51
N LYS A 164 -20.29 1.64 0.00
CA LYS A 164 -21.38 0.78 -0.48
C LYS A 164 -21.79 1.13 -1.92
N GLU A 165 -21.66 2.40 -2.31
CA GLU A 165 -22.06 2.93 -3.62
C GLU A 165 -20.93 2.85 -4.65
N SER A 166 -19.84 3.60 -4.42
CA SER A 166 -18.73 3.70 -5.38
C SER A 166 -17.72 2.55 -5.30
N LYS A 167 -17.79 1.72 -4.25
CA LYS A 167 -16.81 0.67 -3.94
C LYS A 167 -15.40 1.17 -3.63
N LEU A 168 -15.16 2.48 -3.56
CA LEU A 168 -13.85 3.00 -3.19
C LEU A 168 -13.47 2.62 -1.75
N LEU A 169 -12.18 2.34 -1.54
CA LEU A 169 -11.62 2.13 -0.21
C LEU A 169 -11.53 3.45 0.54
N LEU A 170 -12.33 3.61 1.60
CA LEU A 170 -12.37 4.84 2.40
C LEU A 170 -11.50 4.77 3.65
N ARG A 171 -11.20 3.58 4.15
CA ARG A 171 -10.24 3.38 5.24
C ARG A 171 -9.55 2.04 5.13
N SER A 172 -8.27 1.98 5.44
CA SER A 172 -7.55 0.73 5.66
C SER A 172 -6.75 0.79 6.94
N ILE A 173 -6.77 -0.31 7.68
CA ILE A 173 -5.95 -0.50 8.87
C ILE A 173 -5.08 -1.73 8.67
N LEU A 174 -3.77 -1.55 8.81
CA LEU A 174 -2.80 -2.65 8.86
C LEU A 174 -2.62 -3.10 10.31
N ARG A 175 -2.76 -4.40 10.58
CA ARG A 175 -2.69 -4.97 11.94
C ARG A 175 -1.76 -6.17 11.99
N ASN A 176 -1.04 -6.32 13.10
CA ASN A 176 -0.34 -7.56 13.35
C ASN A 176 -1.26 -8.65 13.91
N TYR A 177 -0.74 -9.89 14.02
CA TYR A 177 -1.46 -11.05 14.57
C TYR A 177 -1.97 -10.87 16.02
N ARG A 178 -1.55 -9.82 16.73
CA ARG A 178 -2.04 -9.45 18.09
C ARG A 178 -3.12 -8.36 18.04
N GLY A 179 -3.58 -7.97 16.85
CA GLY A 179 -4.55 -6.91 16.63
C GLY A 179 -4.00 -5.49 16.77
N VAL A 180 -2.69 -5.32 17.03
CA VAL A 180 -2.07 -3.99 17.14
C VAL A 180 -2.05 -3.33 15.79
N ILE A 181 -2.60 -2.12 15.73
CA ILE A 181 -2.61 -1.26 14.55
C ILE A 181 -1.20 -0.74 14.28
N LEU A 182 -0.70 -0.99 13.08
CA LEU A 182 0.60 -0.53 12.60
C LEU A 182 0.45 0.72 11.73
N GLU A 183 -0.60 0.73 10.90
CA GLU A 183 -0.93 1.81 9.98
C GLU A 183 -2.45 2.01 9.90
N ASP A 184 -2.87 3.26 9.70
CA ASP A 184 -4.28 3.65 9.55
C ASP A 184 -4.35 4.74 8.49
N VAL A 185 -4.90 4.40 7.33
CA VAL A 185 -5.20 5.30 6.23
C VAL A 185 -6.70 5.54 6.27
N MET A 186 -7.15 6.79 6.40
CA MET A 186 -8.58 7.11 6.45
C MET A 186 -8.88 8.37 5.64
N PHE A 187 -9.79 8.27 4.68
CA PHE A 187 -10.34 9.42 4.00
C PHE A 187 -11.17 10.28 4.96
N LEU A 188 -10.90 11.58 4.93
CA LEU A 188 -11.64 12.63 5.61
C LEU A 188 -12.73 13.20 4.70
N GLN A 189 -12.47 13.19 3.40
CA GLN A 189 -13.39 13.57 2.34
C GLN A 189 -13.08 12.73 1.12
N MET A 190 -14.11 12.24 0.43
CA MET A 190 -13.98 11.53 -0.83
C MET A 190 -15.08 12.03 -1.77
N LYS A 191 -14.72 12.34 -3.02
CA LYS A 191 -15.67 12.71 -4.05
C LYS A 191 -15.33 12.03 -5.36
N THR A 192 -16.25 11.23 -5.87
CA THR A 192 -16.23 10.75 -7.25
C THR A 192 -16.69 11.85 -8.20
N MET A 193 -16.10 11.92 -9.39
CA MET A 193 -16.38 12.96 -10.37
C MET A 193 -16.49 12.32 -11.75
N PRO A 194 -17.46 12.69 -12.61
CA PRO A 194 -17.52 12.16 -13.97
C PRO A 194 -16.27 12.50 -14.78
N GLU A 195 -15.72 13.70 -14.58
CA GLU A 195 -14.55 14.21 -15.29
C GLU A 195 -13.62 14.98 -14.35
N ILE A 196 -12.32 14.85 -14.58
CA ILE A 196 -11.27 15.64 -13.94
C ILE A 196 -10.51 16.44 -15.00
N LYS A 197 -10.44 17.76 -14.80
CA LYS A 197 -9.71 18.68 -15.69
C LYS A 197 -8.20 18.51 -15.50
N ASP A 198 -7.44 18.45 -16.58
CA ASP A 198 -5.99 18.24 -16.55
C ASP A 198 -5.21 19.29 -15.72
N ASN A 199 -5.75 20.50 -15.56
CA ASN A 199 -5.08 21.53 -14.79
C ASN A 199 -4.90 21.16 -13.31
N ILE A 200 -5.86 20.46 -12.69
CA ILE A 200 -5.74 20.10 -11.27
C ILE A 200 -4.71 19.00 -11.01
N LEU A 201 -4.37 18.23 -12.06
CA LEU A 201 -3.34 17.18 -12.04
C LEU A 201 -1.91 17.71 -12.22
N LYS A 202 -1.74 18.99 -12.57
CA LYS A 202 -0.42 19.62 -12.68
C LYS A 202 0.14 19.93 -11.30
N THR A 203 1.45 19.79 -11.15
CA THR A 203 2.15 20.22 -9.94
C THR A 203 1.97 21.73 -9.71
N SER A 204 1.86 22.14 -8.44
CA SER A 204 1.89 23.56 -8.08
C SER A 204 3.29 24.06 -7.74
N ILE A 205 4.27 23.16 -7.73
CA ILE A 205 5.66 23.48 -7.37
C ILE A 205 6.39 24.08 -8.57
N LEU A 206 6.90 25.30 -8.40
CA LEU A 206 7.85 25.90 -9.32
C LEU A 206 9.22 25.22 -9.14
N SER A 207 9.62 24.42 -10.12
CA SER A 207 10.82 23.57 -10.06
C SER A 207 11.88 23.92 -11.10
N ALA A 208 11.91 25.17 -11.57
CA ALA A 208 12.84 25.61 -12.61
C ALA A 208 14.31 25.59 -12.15
N ASP A 209 14.56 25.83 -10.87
CA ASP A 209 15.88 25.81 -10.23
C ASP A 209 16.20 24.46 -9.55
N PHE A 210 15.35 23.44 -9.72
CA PHE A 210 15.53 22.16 -9.04
C PHE A 210 16.50 21.26 -9.80
N LYS A 211 17.22 20.42 -9.07
CA LYS A 211 18.00 19.33 -9.65
C LYS A 211 17.08 18.18 -10.04
N TRP A 212 17.09 17.80 -11.32
CA TRP A 212 16.35 16.65 -11.84
C TRP A 212 17.22 15.39 -11.81
N ILE A 213 16.68 14.32 -11.23
CA ILE A 213 17.31 13.00 -11.15
C ILE A 213 16.41 12.02 -11.89
N TYR A 214 16.93 11.35 -12.91
CA TYR A 214 16.20 10.37 -13.71
C TYR A 214 16.65 8.96 -13.34
N ASN A 215 15.70 8.13 -12.91
CA ASN A 215 15.92 6.73 -12.61
C ASN A 215 15.23 5.89 -13.70
N ASP A 216 15.88 5.79 -14.87
CA ASP A 216 15.42 4.90 -15.93
C ASP A 216 15.81 3.46 -15.55
N LYS A 217 14.82 2.68 -15.09
CA LYS A 217 14.95 1.24 -14.85
C LYS A 217 15.12 0.43 -16.15
N ASP A 218 15.23 1.08 -17.30
CA ASP A 218 15.49 0.45 -18.62
C ASP A 218 16.88 -0.17 -18.76
N ASN A 219 17.73 -0.08 -17.73
CA ASN A 219 18.79 -1.06 -17.53
C ASN A 219 18.21 -2.42 -17.04
N THR A 220 17.23 -2.96 -17.76
CA THR A 220 17.23 -4.39 -18.06
C THR A 220 18.49 -4.67 -18.88
N ALA A 221 19.64 -4.70 -18.21
CA ALA A 221 20.75 -5.50 -18.69
C ALA A 221 20.12 -6.84 -19.05
N LYS A 222 20.22 -7.20 -20.34
CA LYS A 222 19.78 -8.47 -20.91
C LYS A 222 19.87 -9.53 -19.83
N GLN A 223 18.78 -10.24 -19.55
CA GLN A 223 18.74 -11.34 -18.61
C GLN A 223 19.61 -12.50 -19.15
N THR A 224 20.93 -12.30 -19.26
CA THR A 224 21.92 -13.32 -19.55
C THR A 224 21.97 -14.17 -18.29
N LYS A 225 21.24 -15.29 -18.26
CA LYS A 225 21.28 -16.37 -17.25
C LYS A 225 22.10 -16.00 -16.00
N LEU A 226 21.62 -15.04 -15.22
CA LEU A 226 22.43 -14.51 -14.11
C LEU A 226 22.51 -15.61 -13.07
N LYS A 227 23.72 -16.14 -12.84
CA LYS A 227 23.93 -17.18 -11.82
C LYS A 227 23.58 -16.60 -10.44
N LYS A 228 22.53 -17.14 -9.84
CA LYS A 228 22.13 -16.88 -8.45
C LYS A 228 23.19 -17.50 -7.54
N LYS A 229 23.94 -16.66 -6.82
CA LYS A 229 24.98 -17.15 -5.88
C LYS A 229 24.40 -17.50 -4.52
N TRP A 230 23.22 -16.98 -4.20
CA TRP A 230 22.56 -17.18 -2.93
C TRP A 230 21.23 -17.91 -3.11
N THR A 231 20.87 -18.68 -2.09
CA THR A 231 19.57 -19.33 -1.94
C THR A 231 18.97 -18.97 -0.59
N THR A 232 17.66 -18.78 -0.58
CA THR A 232 16.88 -18.55 0.64
C THR A 232 16.20 -19.86 0.99
N SER A 233 16.65 -20.55 2.04
CA SER A 233 16.12 -21.88 2.37
C SER A 233 14.76 -21.84 3.08
N TRP A 234 14.33 -20.68 3.55
CA TRP A 234 13.03 -20.50 4.20
C TRP A 234 12.39 -19.17 3.83
N VAL A 235 11.13 -19.24 3.41
CA VAL A 235 10.18 -18.12 3.31
C VAL A 235 8.84 -18.60 3.86
N PRO A 236 7.96 -17.70 4.34
CA PRO A 236 6.63 -18.12 4.77
C PRO A 236 5.86 -18.77 3.61
N MET A 237 4.95 -19.67 3.93
CA MET A 237 4.19 -20.40 2.92
C MET A 237 3.44 -19.42 2.01
N GLY A 238 3.41 -19.70 0.71
CA GLY A 238 2.79 -18.82 -0.29
C GLY A 238 3.69 -17.72 -0.84
N PHE A 239 4.80 -17.37 -0.18
CA PHE A 239 5.78 -16.46 -0.78
C PHE A 239 6.55 -17.15 -1.90
N LEU A 240 6.50 -16.57 -3.10
CA LEU A 240 7.24 -17.00 -4.27
C LEU A 240 8.19 -15.89 -4.74
N MET A 241 9.32 -16.27 -5.33
CA MET A 241 10.26 -15.29 -5.90
C MET A 241 9.67 -14.70 -7.18
N SER A 242 9.28 -13.43 -7.16
CA SER A 242 8.75 -12.72 -8.32
C SER A 242 9.82 -12.09 -9.18
N LYS A 243 10.93 -11.64 -8.57
CA LYS A 243 12.02 -10.98 -9.31
C LYS A 243 13.38 -11.29 -8.72
N PHE A 244 14.37 -11.34 -9.61
CA PHE A 244 15.77 -11.33 -9.28
C PHE A 244 16.50 -10.34 -10.18
N SER A 245 17.35 -9.51 -9.60
CA SER A 245 18.21 -8.61 -10.35
C SER A 245 19.58 -8.46 -9.71
N LYS A 246 20.54 -7.99 -10.52
CA LYS A 246 21.85 -7.54 -10.05
C LYS A 246 22.07 -6.13 -10.56
N HIS A 247 22.24 -5.18 -9.66
CA HIS A 247 22.52 -3.80 -10.02
C HIS A 247 23.74 -3.30 -9.24
N PRO A 248 24.67 -2.57 -9.86
CA PRO A 248 25.65 -1.80 -9.11
C PRO A 248 24.92 -0.77 -8.26
N LEU A 249 25.40 -0.52 -7.03
CA LEU A 249 24.90 0.60 -6.24
C LEU A 249 25.48 1.91 -6.80
N LEU A 250 24.72 3.00 -6.71
CA LEU A 250 25.23 4.34 -7.06
C LEU A 250 26.48 4.72 -6.27
N SER A 251 26.66 4.15 -5.07
CA SER A 251 27.80 4.37 -4.18
C SER A 251 28.91 3.32 -4.30
N SER A 252 28.72 2.23 -5.07
CA SER A 252 29.72 1.16 -5.18
C SER A 252 29.55 0.37 -6.48
N ALA A 253 30.66 0.20 -7.23
CA ALA A 253 30.69 -0.63 -8.44
C ALA A 253 30.44 -2.13 -8.16
N ILE A 254 30.34 -2.54 -6.89
CA ILE A 254 30.04 -3.92 -6.53
C ILE A 254 28.55 -4.18 -6.75
N PRO A 255 28.17 -5.15 -7.60
CA PRO A 255 26.77 -5.47 -7.85
C PRO A 255 26.11 -6.05 -6.60
N VAL A 256 24.92 -5.54 -6.29
CA VAL A 256 24.02 -6.04 -5.25
C VAL A 256 23.06 -7.01 -5.89
N GLU A 257 22.95 -8.21 -5.30
CA GLU A 257 21.91 -9.17 -5.67
C GLU A 257 20.62 -8.79 -4.94
N HIS A 258 19.54 -8.55 -5.69
CA HIS A 258 18.22 -8.19 -5.15
C HIS A 258 17.21 -9.28 -5.51
N TYR A 259 16.60 -9.85 -4.49
CA TYR A 259 15.56 -10.87 -4.59
C TYR A 259 14.26 -10.30 -4.06
N ILE A 260 13.18 -10.43 -4.83
CA ILE A 260 11.83 -10.03 -4.40
C ILE A 260 11.01 -11.30 -4.24
N TYR A 261 10.42 -11.44 -3.06
CA TYR A 261 9.45 -12.47 -2.72
C TYR A 261 8.11 -11.82 -2.43
N THR A 262 7.03 -12.39 -2.94
CA THR A 262 5.67 -11.94 -2.64
C THR A 262 4.74 -13.12 -2.56
N ASP A 263 3.69 -12.98 -1.78
CA ASP A 263 2.57 -13.90 -1.68
C ASP A 263 1.31 -13.39 -2.40
N GLY A 264 1.42 -12.27 -3.12
CA GLY A 264 0.31 -11.52 -3.68
C GLY A 264 0.00 -10.24 -2.91
N LEU A 265 0.02 -10.27 -1.57
CA LEU A 265 -0.38 -9.13 -0.74
C LEU A 265 0.83 -8.43 -0.10
N ALA A 266 1.67 -9.17 0.60
CA ALA A 266 2.91 -8.70 1.19
C ALA A 266 4.10 -8.93 0.24
N THR A 267 5.09 -8.04 0.34
CA THR A 267 6.35 -8.15 -0.42
C THR A 267 7.57 -8.05 0.49
N ILE A 268 8.58 -8.86 0.20
CA ILE A 268 9.85 -8.92 0.92
C ILE A 268 10.99 -8.79 -0.10
N SER A 269 11.80 -7.76 0.07
CA SER A 269 13.05 -7.57 -0.67
C SER A 269 14.23 -8.07 0.14
N ILE A 270 15.11 -8.84 -0.47
CA ILE A 270 16.38 -9.30 0.11
C ILE A 270 17.52 -8.75 -0.74
N PHE A 271 18.44 -8.05 -0.11
CA PHE A 271 19.66 -7.51 -0.70
C PHE A 271 20.85 -8.28 -0.18
N VAL A 272 21.74 -8.68 -1.09
CA VAL A 272 23.02 -9.31 -0.75
C VAL A 272 24.16 -8.52 -1.38
N GLU A 273 25.02 -7.98 -0.52
CA GLU A 273 26.08 -7.04 -0.87
C GLU A 273 27.42 -7.56 -0.35
N LYS A 274 28.49 -7.46 -1.14
CA LYS A 274 29.83 -7.82 -0.63
C LYS A 274 30.33 -6.68 0.26
N ILE A 275 30.87 -7.02 1.44
CA ILE A 275 31.48 -6.05 2.34
C ILE A 275 32.81 -5.58 1.72
N ASN A 276 32.96 -4.26 1.57
CA ASN A 276 34.19 -3.61 1.11
C ASN A 276 34.78 -2.72 2.22
N ASN A 277 35.87 -1.99 1.94
CA ASN A 277 36.49 -1.11 2.93
C ASN A 277 35.59 0.05 3.39
N GLU A 278 34.58 0.43 2.61
CA GLU A 278 33.63 1.51 2.94
C GLU A 278 32.53 1.03 3.90
N ASN A 279 32.04 -0.20 3.73
CA ASN A 279 31.04 -0.84 4.59
C ASN A 279 31.66 -1.82 5.61
N LYS A 280 32.97 -1.69 5.88
CA LYS A 280 33.77 -2.64 6.67
C LYS A 280 33.48 -2.64 8.17
N ARG A 281 32.74 -1.65 8.68
CA ARG A 281 32.36 -1.61 10.09
C ARG A 281 31.50 -2.84 10.38
N LYS A 282 31.88 -3.63 11.40
CA LYS A 282 31.05 -4.72 11.90
C LYS A 282 29.67 -4.16 12.24
N VAL A 283 28.68 -4.44 11.42
CA VAL A 283 27.30 -4.08 11.70
C VAL A 283 26.75 -5.17 12.59
N LEU A 284 26.52 -4.85 13.87
CA LEU A 284 25.70 -5.70 14.74
C LEU A 284 24.34 -5.90 14.07
N PRO A 285 23.71 -7.08 14.21
CA PRO A 285 22.37 -7.30 13.66
C PRO A 285 21.43 -6.17 14.06
N LYS A 286 20.95 -5.42 13.07
CA LYS A 286 20.14 -4.22 13.29
C LYS A 286 18.74 -4.48 12.79
N THR A 287 17.76 -4.17 13.63
CA THR A 287 16.36 -4.12 13.26
C THR A 287 15.90 -2.67 13.27
N SER A 288 15.24 -2.24 12.20
CA SER A 288 14.51 -0.97 12.15
C SER A 288 13.09 -1.20 11.69
N SER A 289 12.20 -0.29 12.07
CA SER A 289 10.79 -0.32 11.70
C SER A 289 10.32 1.06 11.28
N PHE A 290 9.46 1.11 10.27
CA PHE A 290 8.75 2.29 9.84
C PHE A 290 7.33 1.86 9.46
N GLY A 291 6.35 2.15 10.31
CA GLY A 291 4.99 1.59 10.14
C GLY A 291 5.02 0.06 10.21
N GLY A 292 4.40 -0.59 9.23
CA GLY A 292 4.45 -2.03 9.04
C GLY A 292 5.80 -2.55 8.52
N ILE A 293 6.58 -1.70 7.86
CA ILE A 293 7.84 -2.09 7.22
C ILE A 293 8.90 -2.40 8.27
N ASN A 294 9.47 -3.59 8.20
CA ASN A 294 10.61 -4.00 9.01
C ASN A 294 11.83 -4.28 8.16
N THR A 295 13.00 -3.96 8.71
CA THR A 295 14.30 -4.27 8.14
C THR A 295 15.10 -5.12 9.11
N TYR A 296 15.81 -6.13 8.60
CA TYR A 296 16.82 -6.85 9.36
C TYR A 296 18.08 -7.06 8.53
N THR A 297 19.23 -6.73 9.11
CA THR A 297 20.54 -6.87 8.45
C THR A 297 21.43 -7.82 9.24
N LYS A 298 22.17 -8.69 8.54
CA LYS A 298 23.19 -9.58 9.10
C LYS A 298 24.42 -9.59 8.20
N GLN A 299 25.61 -9.61 8.80
CA GLN A 299 26.86 -9.86 8.08
C GLN A 299 27.31 -11.32 8.27
N THR A 300 27.66 -12.01 7.19
CA THR A 300 28.19 -13.38 7.19
C THR A 300 29.10 -13.60 5.98
N ASP A 301 30.21 -14.30 6.15
CA ASP A 301 31.10 -14.75 5.06
C ASP A 301 31.60 -13.62 4.11
N GLY A 302 31.79 -12.41 4.64
CA GLY A 302 32.21 -11.25 3.86
C GLY A 302 31.09 -10.57 3.07
N TYR A 303 29.83 -10.90 3.37
CA TYR A 303 28.63 -10.30 2.78
C TYR A 303 27.71 -9.70 3.83
N GLN A 304 26.98 -8.66 3.43
CA GLN A 304 25.88 -8.07 4.16
C GLN A 304 24.57 -8.49 3.50
N ILE A 305 23.68 -9.08 4.29
CA ILE A 305 22.37 -9.53 3.86
C ILE A 305 21.34 -8.67 4.58
N THR A 306 20.47 -8.01 3.83
CA THR A 306 19.42 -7.14 4.36
C THR A 306 18.07 -7.58 3.80
N ALA A 307 17.12 -7.92 4.66
CA ALA A 307 15.72 -8.09 4.27
C ALA A 307 14.90 -6.88 4.70
N VAL A 308 14.01 -6.42 3.81
CA VAL A 308 13.05 -5.33 4.04
C VAL A 308 11.69 -5.78 3.54
N GLY A 309 10.64 -5.55 4.32
CA GLY A 309 9.28 -5.81 3.86
C GLY A 309 8.22 -5.42 4.88
N GLU A 310 6.98 -5.28 4.42
CA GLU A 310 5.80 -5.06 5.26
C GLU A 310 5.33 -6.39 5.86
N VAL A 311 6.18 -6.94 6.73
CA VAL A 311 5.95 -8.19 7.45
C VAL A 311 6.51 -8.08 8.86
N PRO A 312 6.05 -8.90 9.83
CA PRO A 312 6.59 -8.92 11.18
C PRO A 312 8.12 -9.01 11.25
N LYS A 313 8.72 -8.40 12.26
CA LYS A 313 10.17 -8.45 12.54
C LYS A 313 10.73 -9.87 12.54
N THR A 314 9.97 -10.81 13.09
CA THR A 314 10.36 -12.23 13.12
C THR A 314 10.52 -12.80 11.72
N THR A 315 9.67 -12.41 10.77
CA THR A 315 9.70 -12.89 9.38
C THR A 315 10.98 -12.46 8.67
N VAL A 316 11.30 -11.16 8.66
CA VAL A 316 12.55 -10.67 8.04
C VAL A 316 13.79 -11.28 8.70
N LYS A 317 13.77 -11.52 10.01
CA LYS A 317 14.87 -12.15 10.74
C LYS A 317 15.07 -13.62 10.34
N LEU A 318 13.99 -14.40 10.26
CA LEU A 318 14.03 -15.81 9.84
C LEU A 318 14.52 -15.94 8.40
N ILE A 319 14.03 -15.09 7.49
CA ILE A 319 14.46 -15.08 6.09
C ILE A 319 15.95 -14.84 5.97
N VAL A 320 16.48 -13.77 6.57
CA VAL A 320 17.92 -13.45 6.50
C VAL A 320 18.78 -14.57 7.07
N ASN A 321 18.34 -15.21 8.16
CA ASN A 321 19.06 -16.34 8.74
C ASN A 321 19.01 -17.62 7.89
N SER A 322 18.11 -17.69 6.91
CA SER A 322 17.98 -18.82 5.97
C SER A 322 18.76 -18.61 4.66
N VAL A 323 19.26 -17.40 4.42
CA VAL A 323 20.03 -17.08 3.21
C VAL A 323 21.43 -17.69 3.33
N LYS A 324 21.82 -18.49 2.34
CA LYS A 324 23.13 -19.16 2.26
C LYS A 324 23.68 -19.10 0.85
N ALA A 325 25.01 -19.13 0.72
CA ALA A 325 25.65 -19.27 -0.58
C ALA A 325 25.30 -20.65 -1.18
N LYS A 326 25.08 -20.71 -2.49
CA LYS A 326 25.02 -21.98 -3.23
C LYS A 326 26.44 -22.53 -3.33
N HIS A 327 26.66 -23.70 -2.75
CA HIS A 327 27.85 -24.51 -2.97
C HIS A 327 27.79 -25.21 -4.31
#